data_AF-A0A173XEL8-F1
#
_entry.id   AF-A0A173XEL8-F1
#
_cell.length_a   1.000
_cell.length_b   1.000
_cell.length_c   1.000
_cell.angle_alpha   90.00
_cell.angle_beta   90.00
_cell.angle_gamma   90.00
#
_symmetry.space_group_name_H-M   'P 1'
#
loop_
_entity.id
_entity.type
_entity.pdbx_description
1 polymer ?
#
loop_
_entity_poly.entity_id
_entity_poly.type
_entity_poly.pdbx_seq_one_letter_code
_entity_poly.pdbx_strand_id
1 'polypeptide(L)'
;MVIGNRKKVLFKIVPYEYRSLELYLEKMALKGWKFEDIQGEFLSFVKIDPTQIRYWVDINDTNKIRNIEDTIKNGGTNKLGWNLIYRYNEIDIYSREDGVEEVHEEINQKEKFKDIAKLSLKNISMTLITVFLLAVTTLSDEFVNVIVNDDKIIMLIITTMIIVYQLTHITSFVTWYIRGKKSLRRNEEVSYKIHWLSKIRIVINTVVIVSGITALIYLGILTPDNSINEIIGVAMFLLVILIIINLVGKNSGSVSKKRRIDIFNIIGLVLLISILIGRNYIHKDTNYNNNYNLNKELNLTLEDFNDKSVNAGRNYINENKGTFASQLWFYDEGSNGYLDYNFFESNYKWIMDKYLEDRIKWINTLGNSSVEKVNYNEAVTLYTLQERNFYMLVSEDKAIDFINLNYRYDKEEFINKVYEEIFLGKS
;
A
#
# COMPACT_ATOMS: atom_id res chain seq x y z
N MET A 1 -13.94 -12.20 -17.94
CA MET A 1 -15.11 -13.05 -17.64
C MET A 1 -16.00 -13.14 -18.88
N VAL A 2 -16.44 -14.33 -19.28
CA VAL A 2 -17.40 -14.55 -20.37
C VAL A 2 -18.69 -15.10 -19.76
N ILE A 3 -19.83 -14.51 -20.09
CA ILE A 3 -21.16 -14.94 -19.65
C ILE A 3 -22.08 -14.92 -20.87
N GLY A 4 -22.44 -16.09 -21.39
CA GLY A 4 -23.22 -16.21 -22.61
C GLY A 4 -22.59 -15.46 -23.79
N ASN A 5 -23.33 -14.53 -24.39
CA ASN A 5 -22.88 -13.72 -25.51
C ASN A 5 -22.14 -12.43 -25.10
N ARG A 6 -21.84 -12.24 -23.81
CA ARG A 6 -21.14 -11.07 -23.30
C ARG A 6 -19.79 -11.43 -22.71
N LYS A 7 -18.82 -10.54 -22.89
CA LYS A 7 -17.49 -10.66 -22.30
C LYS A 7 -17.09 -9.34 -21.66
N LYS A 8 -16.58 -9.42 -20.42
CA LYS A 8 -15.97 -8.29 -19.72
C LYS A 8 -14.49 -8.55 -19.52
N VAL A 9 -13.67 -7.54 -19.83
CA VAL A 9 -12.22 -7.57 -19.64
C VAL A 9 -11.76 -6.33 -18.90
N LEU A 10 -10.94 -6.52 -17.87
CA LEU A 10 -10.25 -5.42 -17.20
C LEU A 10 -9.15 -4.88 -18.14
N PHE A 11 -9.26 -3.61 -18.52
CA PHE A 11 -8.31 -2.92 -19.37
C PHE A 11 -8.18 -1.47 -18.92
N LYS A 12 -7.06 -1.15 -18.26
CA LYS A 12 -6.77 0.20 -17.82
C LYS A 12 -6.39 1.08 -19.01
N ILE A 13 -7.20 2.09 -19.29
CA ILE A 13 -6.92 3.07 -20.35
C ILE A 13 -6.02 4.15 -19.77
N VAL A 14 -4.87 4.35 -20.40
CA VAL A 14 -3.90 5.37 -20.04
C VAL A 14 -3.73 6.30 -21.24
N PRO A 15 -3.85 7.64 -21.09
CA PRO A 15 -3.90 8.54 -22.24
C PRO A 15 -2.69 8.42 -23.18
N TYR A 16 -1.48 8.27 -22.64
CA TYR A 16 -0.28 8.10 -23.46
C TYR A 16 -0.11 6.72 -24.12
N GLU A 17 -0.98 5.75 -23.80
CA GLU A 17 -0.98 4.40 -24.39
C GLU A 17 -2.27 4.10 -25.18
N TYR A 18 -3.03 5.12 -25.58
CA TYR A 18 -4.38 4.95 -26.15
C TYR A 18 -4.45 4.07 -27.40
N ARG A 19 -3.40 4.06 -28.23
CA ARG A 19 -3.31 3.22 -29.43
C ARG A 19 -3.28 1.73 -29.09
N SER A 20 -2.97 1.39 -27.84
CA SER A 20 -3.09 0.03 -27.32
C SER A 20 -4.53 -0.43 -27.20
N LEU A 21 -5.46 0.50 -26.95
CA LEU A 21 -6.89 0.21 -26.95
C LEU A 21 -7.34 -0.13 -28.37
N GLU A 22 -6.98 0.68 -29.38
CA GLU A 22 -7.27 0.40 -30.80
C GLU A 22 -6.85 -1.02 -31.18
N LEU A 23 -5.57 -1.34 -31.01
CA LEU A 23 -5.00 -2.66 -31.33
C LEU A 23 -5.67 -3.80 -30.54
N TYR A 24 -6.09 -3.54 -29.30
CA TYR A 24 -6.78 -4.53 -28.49
C TYR A 24 -8.20 -4.79 -28.99
N LEU A 25 -8.95 -3.74 -29.35
CA LEU A 25 -10.30 -3.85 -29.88
C LEU A 25 -10.30 -4.55 -31.25
N GLU A 26 -9.36 -4.22 -32.13
CA GLU A 26 -9.17 -4.90 -33.43
C GLU A 26 -8.89 -6.39 -33.25
N LYS A 27 -7.96 -6.73 -32.34
CA LYS A 27 -7.66 -8.14 -31.99
C LYS A 27 -8.86 -8.87 -31.42
N MET A 28 -9.76 -8.18 -30.71
CA MET A 28 -10.97 -8.76 -30.16
C MET A 28 -12.03 -8.97 -31.24
N ALA A 29 -12.21 -8.04 -32.18
CA ALA A 29 -13.10 -8.18 -33.32
C ALA A 29 -12.74 -9.40 -34.19
N LEU A 30 -11.44 -9.60 -34.46
CA LEU A 30 -10.92 -10.80 -35.15
C LEU A 30 -11.16 -12.11 -34.39
N LYS A 31 -11.47 -12.03 -33.08
CA LYS A 31 -11.82 -13.19 -32.25
C LYS A 31 -13.33 -13.35 -32.08
N GLY A 32 -14.14 -12.61 -32.82
CA GLY A 32 -15.60 -12.62 -32.72
C GLY A 32 -16.14 -11.85 -31.52
N TRP A 33 -15.44 -10.81 -31.05
CA TRP A 33 -15.88 -9.96 -29.94
C TRP A 33 -15.93 -8.50 -30.37
N LYS A 34 -17.14 -7.96 -30.59
CA LYS A 34 -17.37 -6.55 -30.90
C LYS A 34 -17.44 -5.74 -29.63
N PHE A 35 -16.72 -4.63 -29.59
CA PHE A 35 -16.78 -3.67 -28.50
C PHE A 35 -18.18 -3.07 -28.36
N GLU A 36 -18.67 -2.95 -27.13
CA GLU A 36 -20.00 -2.43 -26.78
C GLU A 36 -19.93 -1.18 -25.90
N ASP A 37 -19.19 -1.23 -24.79
CA ASP A 37 -19.21 -0.18 -23.76
C ASP A 37 -17.95 -0.20 -22.89
N ILE A 38 -17.66 0.92 -22.23
CA ILE A 38 -16.66 1.01 -21.15
C ILE A 38 -17.39 1.29 -19.84
N GLN A 39 -17.13 0.46 -18.83
CA GLN A 39 -17.69 0.58 -17.49
C GLN A 39 -16.55 0.62 -16.48
N GLY A 40 -16.13 1.83 -16.07
CA GLY A 40 -14.93 1.99 -15.25
C GLY A 40 -13.69 1.56 -16.03
N GLU A 41 -12.91 0.63 -15.49
CA GLU A 41 -11.76 0.02 -16.17
C GLU A 41 -12.13 -1.26 -16.96
N PHE A 42 -13.42 -1.58 -17.11
CA PHE A 42 -13.86 -2.78 -17.83
C PHE A 42 -14.36 -2.46 -19.23
N LEU A 43 -13.81 -3.15 -20.22
CA LEU A 43 -14.34 -3.20 -21.58
C LEU A 43 -15.39 -4.29 -21.68
N SER A 44 -16.56 -3.94 -22.20
CA SER A 44 -17.65 -4.87 -22.48
C SER A 44 -17.70 -5.19 -23.97
N PHE A 45 -17.91 -6.47 -24.29
CA PHE A 45 -17.98 -6.98 -25.64
C PHE A 45 -19.19 -7.87 -25.82
N VAL A 46 -19.73 -7.88 -27.04
CA VAL A 46 -20.77 -8.79 -27.50
C VAL A 46 -20.17 -9.75 -28.53
N LYS A 47 -20.64 -11.00 -28.51
CA LYS A 47 -20.22 -12.02 -29.46
C LYS A 47 -20.76 -11.70 -30.86
N ILE A 48 -19.87 -11.69 -31.84
CA ILE A 48 -20.15 -11.54 -33.27
C ILE A 48 -19.36 -12.61 -34.03
N ASP A 49 -19.63 -12.76 -35.33
CA ASP A 49 -18.73 -13.51 -36.20
C ASP A 49 -17.37 -12.81 -36.30
N PRO A 50 -16.26 -13.55 -36.37
CA PRO A 50 -14.93 -12.97 -36.56
C PRO A 50 -14.88 -12.07 -37.80
N THR A 51 -14.66 -10.77 -37.58
CA THR A 51 -14.67 -9.76 -38.64
C THR A 51 -13.53 -8.76 -38.43
N GLN A 52 -13.02 -8.21 -39.53
CA GLN A 52 -12.02 -7.14 -39.51
C GLN A 52 -12.70 -5.79 -39.31
N ILE A 53 -12.55 -5.23 -38.10
CA ILE A 53 -13.06 -3.90 -37.72
C ILE A 53 -11.85 -3.08 -37.30
N ARG A 54 -11.64 -1.92 -37.94
CA ARG A 54 -10.65 -0.93 -37.49
C ARG A 54 -11.25 -0.03 -36.42
N TYR A 55 -10.44 0.34 -35.45
CA TYR A 55 -10.83 1.24 -34.37
C TYR A 55 -9.92 2.47 -34.36
N TRP A 56 -10.52 3.64 -34.14
CA TRP A 56 -9.79 4.88 -33.91
C TRP A 56 -10.23 5.47 -32.58
N VAL A 57 -9.26 5.76 -31.72
CA VAL A 57 -9.48 6.31 -30.39
C VAL A 57 -8.91 7.72 -30.36
N ASP A 58 -9.77 8.68 -30.06
CA ASP A 58 -9.38 10.07 -29.87
C ASP A 58 -9.46 10.44 -28.38
N ILE A 59 -8.40 11.08 -27.89
CA ILE A 59 -8.31 11.55 -26.51
C ILE A 59 -8.22 13.07 -26.51
N ASN A 60 -9.38 13.73 -26.39
CA ASN A 60 -9.52 15.18 -26.50
C ASN A 60 -9.77 15.86 -25.15
N ASP A 61 -8.96 16.88 -24.86
CA ASP A 61 -9.36 18.00 -23.99
C ASP A 61 -9.66 19.26 -24.85
N THR A 62 -9.03 19.44 -26.03
CA THR A 62 -9.08 20.73 -26.74
C THR A 62 -8.86 20.77 -28.27
N ASN A 63 -8.80 19.65 -29.02
CA ASN A 63 -8.54 19.74 -30.48
C ASN A 63 -9.79 19.91 -31.35
N LYS A 64 -9.61 20.65 -32.46
CA LYS A 64 -10.55 21.14 -33.48
C LYS A 64 -11.39 20.09 -34.23
N ILE A 65 -11.48 18.86 -33.73
CA ILE A 65 -12.44 17.85 -34.20
C ILE A 65 -13.87 18.19 -33.74
N ARG A 66 -14.07 19.33 -33.07
CA ARG A 66 -15.39 19.94 -32.91
C ARG A 66 -16.06 20.32 -34.23
N ASN A 67 -15.32 20.44 -35.34
CA ASN A 67 -15.94 20.53 -36.69
C ASN A 67 -16.60 19.22 -37.14
N ILE A 68 -16.29 18.09 -36.51
CA ILE A 68 -17.05 16.85 -36.70
C ILE A 68 -18.40 16.92 -35.94
N GLU A 69 -18.52 17.68 -34.85
CA GLU A 69 -19.82 17.86 -34.16
C GLU A 69 -20.85 18.59 -35.05
N ASP A 70 -20.43 19.54 -35.87
CA ASP A 70 -21.33 20.18 -36.85
C ASP A 70 -21.66 19.27 -38.04
N THR A 71 -20.91 18.18 -38.23
CA THR A 71 -21.22 17.14 -39.24
C THR A 71 -22.04 15.98 -38.66
N ILE A 72 -21.96 15.71 -37.35
CA ILE A 72 -22.58 14.56 -36.66
C ILE A 72 -23.93 14.88 -36.01
N LYS A 73 -24.31 16.16 -35.83
CA LYS A 73 -25.65 16.56 -35.33
C LYS A 73 -26.85 15.95 -36.08
N ASN A 74 -26.63 15.38 -37.27
CA ASN A 74 -27.67 14.74 -38.10
C ASN A 74 -27.61 13.20 -38.15
N GLY A 75 -26.93 12.53 -37.21
CA GLY A 75 -27.01 11.06 -37.07
C GLY A 75 -26.28 10.25 -38.15
N GLY A 76 -25.30 10.83 -38.84
CA GLY A 76 -24.56 10.17 -39.92
C GLY A 76 -23.09 9.93 -39.58
N THR A 77 -22.59 8.76 -40.01
CA THR A 77 -21.21 8.54 -40.49
C THR A 77 -20.53 9.84 -40.90
N ASN A 78 -19.32 10.10 -40.42
CA ASN A 78 -18.55 11.23 -40.96
C ASN A 78 -18.26 11.02 -42.46
N LYS A 79 -17.83 12.07 -43.17
CA LYS A 79 -17.42 12.01 -44.60
C LYS A 79 -16.30 10.99 -44.90
N LEU A 80 -15.73 10.35 -43.88
CA LEU A 80 -14.58 9.43 -43.93
C LEU A 80 -14.99 7.97 -43.58
N GLY A 81 -16.29 7.71 -43.41
CA GLY A 81 -16.83 6.37 -43.15
C GLY A 81 -16.65 5.85 -41.71
N TRP A 82 -16.29 6.70 -40.76
CA TRP A 82 -16.16 6.33 -39.34
C TRP A 82 -17.47 6.51 -38.58
N ASN A 83 -17.83 5.49 -37.81
CA ASN A 83 -18.98 5.49 -36.91
C ASN A 83 -18.53 5.75 -35.47
N LEU A 84 -19.03 6.81 -34.84
CA LEU A 84 -18.85 7.03 -33.40
C LEU A 84 -19.65 5.96 -32.64
N ILE A 85 -18.96 5.08 -31.94
CA ILE A 85 -19.55 3.95 -31.21
C ILE A 85 -19.56 4.16 -29.69
N TYR A 86 -18.67 5.02 -29.19
CA TYR A 86 -18.61 5.31 -27.76
C TYR A 86 -18.00 6.68 -27.50
N ARG A 87 -18.59 7.41 -26.55
CA ARG A 87 -18.13 8.73 -26.08
C ARG A 87 -18.24 8.78 -24.56
N TYR A 88 -17.13 9.04 -23.89
CA TYR A 88 -17.10 9.23 -22.46
C TYR A 88 -15.88 10.01 -21.96
N ASN A 89 -16.13 11.08 -21.19
CA ASN A 89 -15.12 12.04 -20.75
C ASN A 89 -14.31 12.59 -21.94
N GLU A 90 -13.01 12.37 -21.92
CA GLU A 90 -12.04 12.83 -22.92
C GLU A 90 -11.83 11.77 -24.01
N ILE A 91 -12.54 10.64 -24.00
CA ILE A 91 -12.34 9.51 -24.92
C ILE A 91 -13.53 9.38 -25.87
N ASP A 92 -13.22 9.48 -27.17
CA ASP A 92 -14.11 9.10 -28.27
C ASP A 92 -13.55 7.86 -28.97
N ILE A 93 -14.42 6.89 -29.25
CA ILE A 93 -14.05 5.67 -29.99
C ILE A 93 -14.91 5.59 -31.24
N TYR A 94 -14.23 5.45 -32.36
CA TYR A 94 -14.81 5.29 -33.67
C TYR A 94 -14.49 3.88 -34.20
N SER A 95 -15.40 3.30 -34.98
CA SER A 95 -15.17 2.05 -35.70
C SER A 95 -15.46 2.19 -37.18
N ARG A 96 -14.75 1.41 -37.98
CA ARG A 96 -14.97 1.27 -39.41
C ARG A 96 -14.73 -0.18 -39.83
N GLU A 97 -15.63 -0.74 -40.62
CA GLU A 97 -15.44 -2.06 -41.25
C GLU A 97 -14.55 -1.89 -42.49
N ASP A 98 -13.57 -2.78 -42.70
CA ASP A 98 -12.55 -2.60 -43.76
C ASP A 98 -13.17 -2.71 -45.17
N GLY A 99 -12.85 -1.76 -46.06
CA GLY A 99 -13.39 -1.66 -47.43
C GLY A 99 -13.54 -0.22 -48.01
N VAL A 100 -13.22 0.82 -47.24
CA VAL A 100 -13.33 2.24 -47.64
C VAL A 100 -11.95 2.92 -47.59
N GLU A 101 -11.60 3.71 -48.61
CA GLU A 101 -10.30 4.40 -48.73
C GLU A 101 -9.86 5.13 -47.44
N GLU A 102 -8.56 5.08 -47.18
CA GLU A 102 -7.94 5.67 -45.99
C GLU A 102 -7.63 7.15 -46.26
N VAL A 103 -8.53 8.03 -45.81
CA VAL A 103 -8.27 9.47 -45.82
C VAL A 103 -7.66 9.84 -44.47
N HIS A 104 -6.37 10.16 -44.49
CA HIS A 104 -5.67 10.73 -43.34
C HIS A 104 -5.78 12.26 -43.42
N GLU A 105 -6.54 12.86 -42.51
CA GLU A 105 -6.36 14.29 -42.23
C GLU A 105 -5.03 14.50 -41.50
N GLU A 106 -4.33 15.58 -41.86
CA GLU A 106 -3.04 15.94 -41.29
C GLU A 106 -3.23 16.44 -39.86
N ILE A 107 -3.10 15.54 -38.88
CA ILE A 107 -3.18 15.88 -37.46
C ILE A 107 -1.92 16.64 -37.06
N ASN A 108 -2.08 17.84 -36.46
CA ASN A 108 -0.98 18.57 -35.83
C ASN A 108 -0.39 17.76 -34.66
N GLN A 109 0.69 17.03 -34.92
CA GLN A 109 1.29 16.12 -33.95
C GLN A 109 1.80 16.81 -32.68
N LYS A 110 2.24 18.08 -32.77
CA LYS A 110 2.73 18.84 -31.62
C LYS A 110 1.60 19.19 -30.66
N GLU A 111 0.45 19.59 -31.20
CA GLU A 111 -0.74 19.94 -30.42
C GLU A 111 -1.33 18.69 -29.75
N LYS A 112 -1.48 17.61 -30.51
CA LYS A 112 -1.91 16.30 -29.98
C LYS A 112 -1.00 15.78 -28.85
N PHE A 113 0.31 15.86 -29.03
CA PHE A 113 1.26 15.45 -27.98
C PHE A 113 1.11 16.29 -26.71
N LYS A 114 0.93 17.62 -26.85
CA LYS A 114 0.76 18.53 -25.71
C LYS A 114 -0.50 18.20 -24.91
N ASP A 115 -1.61 17.94 -25.58
CA ASP A 115 -2.89 17.62 -24.94
C ASP A 115 -2.83 16.28 -24.22
N ILE A 116 -2.32 15.24 -24.89
CA ILE A 116 -2.15 13.92 -24.27
C ILE A 116 -1.16 13.99 -23.11
N ALA A 117 -0.09 14.79 -23.21
CA ALA A 117 0.85 14.98 -22.12
C ALA A 117 0.21 15.66 -20.90
N LYS A 118 -0.65 16.67 -21.12
CA LYS A 118 -1.39 17.36 -20.04
C LYS A 118 -2.33 16.40 -19.31
N LEU A 119 -3.12 15.62 -20.06
CA LEU A 119 -4.04 14.62 -19.49
C LEU A 119 -3.29 13.51 -18.74
N SER A 120 -2.21 13.03 -19.34
CA SER A 120 -1.33 12.04 -18.71
C SER A 120 -0.69 12.57 -17.42
N LEU A 121 -0.26 13.83 -17.41
CA LEU A 121 0.36 14.46 -16.24
C LEU A 121 -0.61 14.54 -15.05
N LYS A 122 -1.90 14.82 -15.30
CA LYS A 122 -2.96 14.79 -14.27
C LYS A 122 -3.12 13.40 -13.63
N ASN A 123 -3.02 12.33 -14.43
CA ASN A 123 -3.06 10.96 -13.91
C ASN A 123 -1.78 10.62 -13.11
N ILE A 124 -0.62 11.08 -13.59
CA ILE A 124 0.66 10.86 -12.93
C ILE A 124 0.78 11.66 -11.62
N SER A 125 0.23 12.87 -11.54
CA SER A 125 0.24 13.64 -10.28
C SER A 125 -0.54 12.94 -9.17
N MET A 126 -1.70 12.35 -9.49
CA MET A 126 -2.46 11.53 -8.54
C MET A 126 -1.68 10.28 -8.10
N THR A 127 -0.96 9.66 -9.05
CA THR A 127 -0.08 8.52 -8.75
C THR A 127 1.05 8.92 -7.79
N LEU A 128 1.67 10.08 -8.00
CA LEU A 128 2.73 10.61 -7.14
C LEU A 128 2.23 10.92 -5.72
N ILE A 129 1.07 11.55 -5.58
CA ILE A 129 0.44 11.78 -4.27
C ILE A 129 0.21 10.45 -3.55
N THR A 130 -0.31 9.44 -4.26
CA THR A 130 -0.55 8.11 -3.69
C THR A 130 0.75 7.46 -3.21
N VAL A 131 1.81 7.49 -4.02
CA VAL A 131 3.13 6.95 -3.65
C VAL A 131 3.68 7.68 -2.42
N PHE A 132 3.56 9.00 -2.37
CA PHE A 132 4.01 9.80 -1.23
C PHE A 132 3.27 9.40 0.05
N LEU A 133 1.93 9.30 0.02
CA LEU A 133 1.14 8.88 1.18
C LEU A 133 1.50 7.47 1.64
N LEU A 134 1.65 6.52 0.72
CA LEU A 134 2.07 5.16 1.04
C LEU A 134 3.49 5.13 1.62
N ALA A 135 4.42 5.92 1.08
CA ALA A 135 5.79 5.99 1.59
C ALA A 135 5.84 6.59 2.99
N VAL A 136 5.15 7.70 3.24
CA VAL A 136 5.08 8.32 4.58
C VAL A 136 4.52 7.36 5.61
N THR A 137 3.44 6.66 5.27
CA THR A 137 2.81 5.70 6.19
C THR A 137 3.66 4.45 6.40
N THR A 138 4.46 4.04 5.42
CA THR A 138 5.36 2.89 5.57
C THR A 138 6.59 3.24 6.39
N LEU A 139 7.12 4.46 6.22
CA LEU A 139 8.34 4.94 6.88
C LEU A 139 8.08 5.53 8.27
N SER A 140 6.82 5.74 8.66
CA SER A 140 6.47 6.28 9.97
C SER A 140 6.55 5.26 11.10
N ASP A 141 6.55 3.96 10.79
CA ASP A 141 6.64 2.93 11.83
C ASP A 141 8.07 2.78 12.31
N GLU A 142 8.24 2.70 13.63
CA GLU A 142 9.53 2.37 14.23
C GLU A 142 9.97 0.95 13.87
N PHE A 143 11.27 0.77 13.63
CA PHE A 143 11.84 -0.51 13.21
C PHE A 143 11.43 -1.67 14.14
N VAL A 144 11.57 -1.46 15.46
CA VAL A 144 11.25 -2.45 16.48
C VAL A 144 9.78 -2.86 16.39
N ASN A 145 8.90 -1.87 16.27
CA ASN A 145 7.46 -2.09 16.14
C ASN A 145 7.11 -2.89 14.89
N VAL A 146 7.84 -2.75 13.78
CA VAL A 146 7.63 -3.56 12.58
C VAL A 146 8.13 -4.99 12.80
N ILE A 147 9.32 -5.18 13.37
CA ILE A 147 9.99 -6.49 13.37
C ILE A 147 9.40 -7.48 14.40
N VAL A 148 8.76 -6.97 15.45
CA VAL A 148 8.08 -7.78 16.49
C VAL A 148 6.62 -8.11 16.14
N ASN A 149 6.10 -7.61 15.01
CA ASN A 149 4.71 -7.72 14.59
C ASN A 149 4.60 -8.26 13.15
N ASP A 150 4.19 -9.51 12.99
CA ASP A 150 4.14 -10.18 11.69
C ASP A 150 3.13 -9.54 10.72
N ASP A 151 2.02 -9.01 11.22
CA ASP A 151 1.02 -8.27 10.45
C ASP A 151 1.63 -7.00 9.81
N LYS A 152 2.49 -6.29 10.54
CA LYS A 152 3.18 -5.09 10.05
C LYS A 152 4.20 -5.43 8.97
N ILE A 153 4.90 -6.56 9.09
CA ILE A 153 5.81 -7.05 8.05
C ILE A 153 5.04 -7.38 6.77
N ILE A 154 3.91 -8.10 6.88
CA ILE A 154 3.04 -8.41 5.74
C ILE A 154 2.55 -7.12 5.07
N MET A 155 2.09 -6.15 5.87
CA MET A 155 1.63 -4.86 5.36
C MET A 155 2.75 -4.04 4.70
N LEU A 156 3.97 -4.07 5.24
CA LEU A 156 5.16 -3.44 4.66
C LEU A 156 5.46 -4.04 3.28
N ILE A 157 5.41 -5.37 3.15
CA ILE A 157 5.65 -6.07 1.88
C ILE A 157 4.60 -5.66 0.84
N ILE A 158 3.30 -5.72 1.20
CA ILE A 158 2.21 -5.37 0.28
C ILE A 158 2.32 -3.91 -0.16
N THR A 159 2.54 -2.99 0.78
CA THR A 159 2.66 -1.56 0.49
C THR A 159 3.85 -1.27 -0.40
N THR A 160 4.99 -1.94 -0.17
CA THR A 160 6.18 -1.85 -1.03
C THR A 160 5.87 -2.33 -2.45
N MET A 161 5.17 -3.45 -2.62
CA MET A 161 4.77 -3.92 -3.95
C MET A 161 3.85 -2.93 -4.67
N ILE A 162 2.91 -2.29 -3.96
CA ILE A 162 2.05 -1.24 -4.53
C ILE A 162 2.90 -0.04 -4.97
N ILE A 163 3.85 0.41 -4.13
CA ILE A 163 4.76 1.51 -4.49
C ILE A 163 5.54 1.17 -5.76
N VAL A 164 6.13 -0.03 -5.85
CA VAL A 164 6.84 -0.50 -7.05
C VAL A 164 5.93 -0.49 -8.27
N TYR A 165 4.69 -0.99 -8.15
CA TYR A 165 3.69 -0.94 -9.22
C TYR A 165 3.45 0.50 -9.70
N GLN A 166 3.26 1.46 -8.80
CA GLN A 166 3.02 2.85 -9.17
C GLN A 166 4.27 3.50 -9.80
N LEU A 167 5.48 3.15 -9.34
CA LEU A 167 6.72 3.59 -9.97
C LEU A 167 6.85 3.08 -11.42
N THR A 168 6.38 1.87 -11.74
CA THR A 168 6.34 1.40 -13.14
C THR A 168 5.42 2.26 -14.03
N HIS A 169 4.33 2.80 -13.47
CA HIS A 169 3.43 3.71 -14.19
C HIS A 169 4.10 5.06 -14.47
N ILE A 170 4.79 5.63 -13.47
CA ILE A 170 5.54 6.88 -13.58
C ILE A 170 6.67 6.75 -14.60
N THR A 171 7.49 5.70 -14.50
CA THR A 171 8.61 5.44 -15.42
C THR A 171 8.15 5.22 -16.86
N SER A 172 7.01 4.54 -17.06
CA SER A 172 6.41 4.36 -18.39
C SER A 172 6.01 5.71 -19.01
N PHE A 173 5.38 6.59 -18.24
CA PHE A 173 5.04 7.94 -18.69
C PHE A 173 6.28 8.78 -19.03
N VAL A 174 7.29 8.80 -18.15
CA VAL A 174 8.54 9.56 -18.37
C VAL A 174 9.23 9.06 -19.64
N THR A 175 9.30 7.75 -19.83
CA THR A 175 9.88 7.12 -21.03
C THR A 175 9.13 7.54 -22.29
N TRP A 176 7.79 7.48 -22.26
CA TRP A 176 6.95 7.94 -23.36
C TRP A 176 7.16 9.44 -23.64
N TYR A 177 7.18 10.29 -22.61
CA TYR A 177 7.33 11.74 -22.76
C TYR A 177 8.67 12.13 -23.39
N ILE A 178 9.78 11.52 -22.93
CA ILE A 178 11.12 11.76 -23.49
C ILE A 178 11.18 11.30 -24.96
N ARG A 179 10.67 10.10 -25.27
CA ARG A 179 10.64 9.57 -26.64
C ARG A 179 9.75 10.42 -27.55
N GLY A 180 8.59 10.85 -27.06
CA GLY A 180 7.67 11.74 -27.78
C GLY A 180 8.33 13.08 -28.12
N LYS A 181 8.98 13.73 -27.14
CA LYS A 181 9.76 14.96 -27.40
C LYS A 181 10.87 14.73 -28.43
N LYS A 182 11.58 13.61 -28.37
CA LYS A 182 12.65 13.29 -29.33
C LYS A 182 12.09 13.10 -30.75
N SER A 183 10.95 12.43 -30.89
CA SER A 183 10.29 12.19 -32.17
C SER A 183 9.79 13.51 -32.78
N LEU A 184 9.16 14.37 -31.97
CA LEU A 184 8.74 15.71 -32.41
C LEU A 184 9.91 16.60 -32.87
N ARG A 185 11.09 16.48 -32.25
CA ARG A 185 12.30 17.21 -32.69
C ARG A 185 12.83 16.71 -34.03
N ARG A 186 12.50 15.47 -34.42
CA ARG A 186 12.88 14.83 -35.67
C ARG A 186 11.80 14.90 -36.75
N ASN A 187 10.64 15.53 -36.45
CA ASN A 187 9.43 15.47 -37.27
C ASN A 187 8.95 14.04 -37.56
N GLU A 188 9.18 13.12 -36.61
CA GLU A 188 8.72 11.72 -36.65
C GLU A 188 7.41 11.57 -35.85
N GLU A 189 6.58 10.59 -36.23
CA GLU A 189 5.36 10.28 -35.49
C GLU A 189 5.65 9.82 -34.06
N VAL A 190 4.89 10.36 -33.10
CA VAL A 190 4.94 9.90 -31.71
C VAL A 190 4.24 8.54 -31.59
N SER A 191 4.92 7.55 -31.03
CA SER A 191 4.32 6.25 -30.70
C SER A 191 3.48 6.32 -29.44
N TYR A 192 2.22 5.86 -29.53
CA TYR A 192 1.27 5.73 -28.42
C TYR A 192 0.93 4.25 -28.12
N LYS A 193 1.78 3.32 -28.56
CA LYS A 193 1.63 1.88 -28.32
C LYS A 193 2.12 1.50 -26.92
N ILE A 194 1.59 0.38 -26.40
CA ILE A 194 1.93 -0.12 -25.07
C ILE A 194 3.45 -0.31 -24.91
N HIS A 195 4.00 0.23 -23.84
CA HIS A 195 5.40 -0.01 -23.50
C HIS A 195 5.57 -1.39 -22.88
N TRP A 196 6.75 -2.01 -22.98
CA TRP A 196 6.99 -3.33 -22.39
C TRP A 196 6.85 -3.31 -20.85
N LEU A 197 7.22 -2.19 -20.20
CA LEU A 197 7.00 -1.97 -18.76
C LEU A 197 5.52 -2.04 -18.37
N SER A 198 4.62 -1.60 -19.24
CA SER A 198 3.17 -1.68 -19.00
C SER A 198 2.63 -3.11 -19.05
N LYS A 199 3.34 -4.05 -19.71
CA LYS A 199 3.01 -5.49 -19.65
C LYS A 199 3.43 -6.10 -18.31
N ILE A 200 4.62 -5.75 -17.81
CA ILE A 200 5.11 -6.18 -16.48
C ILE A 200 4.19 -5.63 -15.38
N ARG A 201 3.73 -4.39 -15.53
CA ARG A 201 2.77 -3.74 -14.63
C ARG A 201 1.50 -4.57 -14.42
N ILE A 202 0.97 -5.22 -15.47
CA ILE A 202 -0.22 -6.08 -15.37
C ILE A 202 0.06 -7.32 -14.51
N VAL A 203 1.24 -7.92 -14.67
CA VAL A 203 1.67 -9.09 -13.88
C VAL A 203 1.82 -8.70 -12.41
N ILE A 204 2.55 -7.61 -12.12
CA ILE A 204 2.71 -7.10 -10.75
C ILE A 204 1.35 -6.80 -10.12
N ASN A 205 0.45 -6.13 -10.85
CA ASN A 205 -0.90 -5.83 -10.35
C ASN A 205 -1.68 -7.09 -9.96
N THR A 206 -1.56 -8.14 -10.76
CA THR A 206 -2.22 -9.42 -10.48
C THR A 206 -1.67 -10.06 -9.20
N VAL A 207 -0.35 -10.06 -9.04
CA VAL A 207 0.31 -10.58 -7.82
C VAL A 207 -0.08 -9.76 -6.59
N VAL A 208 -0.13 -8.44 -6.70
CA VAL A 208 -0.54 -7.54 -5.60
C VAL A 208 -1.99 -7.78 -5.19
N ILE A 209 -2.91 -7.92 -6.15
CA ILE A 209 -4.32 -8.20 -5.85
C ILE A 209 -4.47 -9.54 -5.15
N VAL A 210 -3.81 -10.60 -5.65
CA VAL A 210 -3.90 -11.94 -5.08
C VAL A 210 -3.29 -11.99 -3.68
N SER A 211 -2.10 -11.39 -3.48
CA SER A 211 -1.45 -11.32 -2.16
C SER A 211 -2.27 -10.46 -1.18
N GLY A 212 -2.83 -9.34 -1.62
CA GLY A 212 -3.70 -8.51 -0.80
C GLY A 212 -4.97 -9.23 -0.35
N ILE A 213 -5.64 -9.98 -1.24
CA ILE A 213 -6.80 -10.81 -0.88
C ILE A 213 -6.38 -11.90 0.12
N THR A 214 -5.25 -12.56 -0.13
CA THR A 214 -4.74 -13.62 0.76
C THR A 214 -4.40 -13.09 2.15
N ALA A 215 -3.78 -11.91 2.22
CA ALA A 215 -3.47 -11.24 3.48
C ALA A 215 -4.73 -10.80 4.24
N LEU A 216 -5.76 -10.30 3.54
CA LEU A 216 -7.05 -9.99 4.16
C LEU A 216 -7.74 -11.25 4.72
N ILE A 217 -7.66 -12.37 4.01
CA ILE A 217 -8.17 -13.65 4.49
C ILE A 217 -7.37 -14.13 5.71
N TYR A 218 -6.03 -14.02 5.67
CA TYR A 218 -5.14 -14.37 6.77
C TYR A 218 -5.46 -13.56 8.03
N LEU A 219 -5.52 -12.23 7.90
CA LEU A 219 -5.86 -11.32 8.99
C LEU A 219 -7.25 -11.61 9.55
N GLY A 220 -8.24 -11.88 8.70
CA GLY A 220 -9.61 -12.17 9.16
C GLY A 220 -9.83 -13.56 9.78
N ILE A 221 -8.89 -14.50 9.66
CA ILE A 221 -9.03 -15.87 10.17
C ILE A 221 -8.12 -16.11 11.40
N LEU A 222 -6.94 -15.49 11.45
CA LEU A 222 -5.87 -15.88 12.38
C LEU A 222 -5.57 -14.87 13.49
N THR A 223 -6.20 -13.69 13.55
CA THR A 223 -6.09 -12.80 14.71
C THR A 223 -6.93 -13.37 15.87
N PRO A 224 -6.32 -13.84 16.97
CA PRO A 224 -7.04 -14.49 18.06
C PRO A 224 -7.91 -13.53 18.87
N ASP A 225 -7.54 -12.24 18.89
CA ASP A 225 -8.28 -11.15 19.52
C ASP A 225 -9.29 -10.52 18.55
N ASN A 226 -10.18 -11.35 18.00
CA ASN A 226 -11.26 -10.92 17.12
C ASN A 226 -12.20 -9.95 17.85
N SER A 227 -11.86 -8.66 17.83
CA SER A 227 -12.87 -7.64 18.03
C SER A 227 -13.84 -7.80 16.87
N ILE A 228 -15.12 -8.03 17.21
CA ILE A 228 -16.26 -8.10 16.30
C ILE A 228 -16.22 -7.00 15.22
N ASN A 229 -15.52 -5.89 15.49
CA ASN A 229 -15.24 -4.77 14.61
C ASN A 229 -14.46 -5.13 13.32
N GLU A 230 -13.53 -6.09 13.33
CA GLU A 230 -12.77 -6.49 12.12
C GLU A 230 -13.64 -7.31 11.16
N ILE A 231 -14.42 -8.25 11.71
CA ILE A 231 -15.42 -9.04 10.97
C ILE A 231 -16.54 -8.12 10.47
N ILE A 232 -17.00 -7.16 11.28
CA ILE A 232 -17.94 -6.12 10.87
C ILE A 232 -17.34 -5.24 9.77
N GLY A 233 -16.04 -4.94 9.81
CA GLY A 233 -15.34 -4.18 8.78
C GLY A 233 -15.33 -4.91 7.43
N VAL A 234 -14.99 -6.20 7.43
CA VAL A 234 -15.04 -7.05 6.23
C VAL A 234 -16.49 -7.25 5.75
N ALA A 235 -17.45 -7.41 6.66
CA ALA A 235 -18.86 -7.52 6.34
C ALA A 235 -19.42 -6.23 5.74
N MET A 236 -19.10 -5.06 6.31
CA MET A 236 -19.46 -3.74 5.77
C MET A 236 -18.79 -3.51 4.42
N PHE A 237 -17.55 -3.97 4.22
CA PHE A 237 -16.86 -3.93 2.94
C PHE A 237 -17.59 -4.73 1.85
N LEU A 238 -18.00 -5.97 2.17
CA LEU A 238 -18.81 -6.80 1.27
C LEU A 238 -20.19 -6.19 1.02
N LEU A 239 -20.79 -5.56 2.03
CA LEU A 239 -22.11 -4.89 1.95
C LEU A 239 -22.05 -3.64 1.07
N VAL A 240 -20.96 -2.84 1.15
CA VAL A 240 -20.70 -1.71 0.25
C VAL A 240 -20.48 -2.19 -1.18
N ILE A 241 -19.73 -3.28 -1.40
CA ILE A 241 -19.58 -3.90 -2.73
C ILE A 241 -20.95 -4.36 -3.27
N LEU A 242 -21.78 -5.01 -2.45
CA LEU A 242 -23.13 -5.44 -2.82
C LEU A 242 -24.05 -4.25 -3.16
N ILE A 243 -24.02 -3.17 -2.36
CA ILE A 243 -24.75 -1.93 -2.64
C ILE A 243 -24.28 -1.31 -3.95
N ILE A 244 -22.97 -1.30 -4.22
CA ILE A 244 -22.39 -0.80 -5.47
C ILE A 244 -22.88 -1.65 -6.65
N ILE A 245 -22.83 -2.98 -6.57
CA ILE A 245 -23.32 -3.88 -7.63
C ILE A 245 -24.81 -3.60 -7.90
N ASN A 246 -25.61 -3.41 -6.85
CA ASN A 246 -27.05 -3.18 -6.95
C ASN A 246 -27.40 -1.78 -7.49
N LEU A 247 -26.64 -0.75 -7.13
CA LEU A 247 -26.80 0.63 -7.65
C LEU A 247 -26.27 0.78 -9.08
N VAL A 248 -25.24 0.01 -9.46
CA VAL A 248 -24.72 -0.03 -10.84
C VAL A 248 -25.72 -0.68 -11.79
N GLY A 249 -26.53 -1.64 -11.31
CA GLY A 249 -27.53 -2.35 -12.11
C GLY A 249 -28.75 -1.55 -12.56
N LYS A 250 -29.00 -0.33 -12.04
CA LYS A 250 -30.35 0.28 -12.10
C LYS A 250 -30.54 1.60 -12.87
N ASN A 251 -29.55 2.16 -13.58
CA ASN A 251 -29.79 3.39 -14.37
C ASN A 251 -29.01 3.44 -15.69
N SER A 252 -29.73 3.61 -16.80
CA SER A 252 -29.24 3.57 -18.18
C SER A 252 -29.17 4.98 -18.83
N GLY A 253 -28.41 5.91 -18.23
CA GLY A 253 -28.19 7.26 -18.81
C GLY A 253 -26.76 7.76 -18.65
N SER A 254 -26.20 8.43 -19.66
CA SER A 254 -24.78 8.83 -19.75
C SER A 254 -24.31 9.75 -18.60
N VAL A 255 -25.16 10.67 -18.13
CA VAL A 255 -24.88 11.60 -17.01
C VAL A 255 -24.69 10.85 -15.68
N SER A 256 -25.31 9.68 -15.53
CA SER A 256 -25.23 8.88 -14.31
C SER A 256 -23.97 8.02 -14.22
N LYS A 257 -23.21 7.81 -15.31
CA LYS A 257 -21.97 7.01 -15.31
C LYS A 257 -20.77 7.78 -14.74
N LYS A 258 -20.65 9.09 -15.04
CA LYS A 258 -19.59 10.00 -14.53
C LYS A 258 -19.61 10.15 -13.02
N ARG A 259 -20.79 10.47 -12.48
CA ARG A 259 -21.02 10.57 -11.04
C ARG A 259 -20.76 9.24 -10.30
N ARG A 260 -20.96 8.09 -10.94
CA ARG A 260 -20.72 6.76 -10.34
C ARG A 260 -19.23 6.42 -10.20
N ILE A 261 -18.39 6.77 -11.17
CA ILE A 261 -16.93 6.53 -11.10
C ILE A 261 -16.27 7.50 -10.11
N ASP A 262 -16.69 8.76 -10.08
CA ASP A 262 -16.15 9.74 -9.12
C ASP A 262 -16.52 9.36 -7.68
N ILE A 263 -17.75 8.90 -7.43
CA ILE A 263 -18.16 8.34 -6.14
C ILE A 263 -17.34 7.09 -5.79
N PHE A 264 -17.10 6.20 -6.75
CA PHE A 264 -16.30 4.98 -6.53
C PHE A 264 -14.85 5.30 -6.16
N ASN A 265 -14.23 6.29 -6.81
CA ASN A 265 -12.87 6.75 -6.50
C ASN A 265 -12.81 7.45 -5.15
N ILE A 266 -13.81 8.28 -4.81
CA ILE A 266 -13.89 8.94 -3.50
C ILE A 266 -14.07 7.90 -2.39
N ILE A 267 -14.94 6.91 -2.57
CA ILE A 267 -15.14 5.82 -1.59
C ILE A 267 -13.87 4.96 -1.47
N GLY A 268 -13.20 4.64 -2.58
CA GLY A 268 -11.91 3.94 -2.55
C GLY A 268 -10.83 4.72 -1.81
N LEU A 269 -10.78 6.04 -1.99
CA LEU A 269 -9.87 6.93 -1.25
C LEU A 269 -10.22 6.99 0.24
N VAL A 270 -11.50 7.11 0.57
CA VAL A 270 -12.00 7.10 1.96
C VAL A 270 -11.72 5.75 2.63
N LEU A 271 -11.86 4.64 1.92
CA LEU A 271 -11.52 3.30 2.40
C LEU A 271 -10.02 3.16 2.64
N LEU A 272 -9.18 3.64 1.72
CA LEU A 272 -7.73 3.62 1.88
C LEU A 272 -7.31 4.49 3.07
N ILE A 273 -7.92 5.66 3.23
CA ILE A 273 -7.75 6.51 4.42
C ILE A 273 -8.26 5.80 5.69
N SER A 274 -9.36 5.07 5.62
CA SER A 274 -9.93 4.34 6.77
C SER A 274 -9.07 3.14 7.19
N ILE A 275 -8.44 2.44 6.24
CA ILE A 275 -7.46 1.38 6.52
C ILE A 275 -6.20 2.00 7.15
N LEU A 276 -5.75 3.15 6.66
CA LEU A 276 -4.61 3.89 7.24
C LEU A 276 -4.93 4.42 8.65
N ILE A 277 -6.14 4.91 8.88
CA ILE A 277 -6.61 5.33 10.21
C ILE A 277 -6.81 4.12 11.12
N GLY A 278 -7.35 3.02 10.61
CA GLY A 278 -7.52 1.76 11.33
C GLY A 278 -6.19 1.20 11.82
N ARG A 279 -5.15 1.23 10.98
CA ARG A 279 -3.77 0.90 11.36
C ARG A 279 -3.25 1.76 12.52
N ASN A 280 -3.56 3.06 12.52
CA ASN A 280 -3.16 3.96 13.62
C ASN A 280 -4.02 3.77 14.89
N TYR A 281 -5.27 3.34 14.77
CA TYR A 281 -6.14 3.04 15.91
C TYR A 281 -5.80 1.69 16.56
N ILE A 282 -5.45 0.67 15.78
CA ILE A 282 -4.90 -0.60 16.29
C ILE A 282 -3.62 -0.32 17.11
N HIS A 283 -2.81 0.65 16.67
CA HIS A 283 -1.62 1.07 17.41
C HIS A 283 -1.92 1.77 18.75
N LYS A 284 -3.16 2.26 18.95
CA LYS A 284 -3.60 2.91 20.19
C LYS A 284 -4.31 1.95 21.15
N ASP A 285 -5.09 1.00 20.64
CA ASP A 285 -5.81 0.01 21.49
C ASP A 285 -4.90 -1.10 22.01
N THR A 286 -3.89 -1.50 21.23
CA THR A 286 -2.85 -2.44 21.72
C THR A 286 -1.96 -1.83 22.81
N ASN A 287 -1.90 -0.51 22.92
CA ASN A 287 -1.17 0.19 23.98
C ASN A 287 -2.01 0.42 25.25
N TYR A 288 -3.31 0.14 25.26
CA TYR A 288 -4.21 0.42 26.39
C TYR A 288 -4.98 -0.79 26.93
N ASN A 289 -5.01 -1.92 26.20
CA ASN A 289 -5.47 -3.16 26.79
C ASN A 289 -4.37 -3.73 27.68
N ASN A 290 -4.39 -3.29 28.93
CA ASN A 290 -3.68 -3.90 30.05
C ASN A 290 -4.04 -5.39 30.10
N ASN A 291 -3.27 -6.23 29.43
CA ASN A 291 -3.38 -7.66 29.54
C ASN A 291 -2.76 -8.07 30.88
N TYR A 292 -3.61 -8.11 31.92
CA TYR A 292 -3.29 -8.69 33.22
C TYR A 292 -3.11 -10.21 33.08
N ASN A 293 -2.03 -10.65 32.45
CA ASN A 293 -1.70 -12.07 32.35
C ASN A 293 -1.00 -12.51 33.64
N LEU A 294 -1.82 -12.73 34.67
CA LEU A 294 -1.44 -13.17 36.02
C LEU A 294 -0.67 -14.51 36.07
N ASN A 295 -0.60 -15.27 34.98
CA ASN A 295 -0.04 -16.64 34.95
C ASN A 295 1.15 -16.81 34.00
N LYS A 296 1.76 -15.72 33.50
CA LYS A 296 2.91 -15.83 32.60
C LYS A 296 4.21 -15.94 33.39
N GLU A 297 5.04 -16.92 33.05
CA GLU A 297 6.42 -17.01 33.56
C GLU A 297 7.21 -15.84 32.97
N LEU A 298 7.55 -14.87 33.83
CA LEU A 298 8.32 -13.69 33.48
C LEU A 298 9.80 -13.94 33.79
N ASN A 299 10.68 -13.39 32.95
CA ASN A 299 12.12 -13.55 33.13
C ASN A 299 12.67 -12.71 34.30
N LEU A 300 11.95 -11.68 34.73
CA LEU A 300 12.33 -10.81 35.84
C LEU A 300 11.09 -10.19 36.48
N THR A 301 11.00 -10.22 37.80
CA THR A 301 9.88 -9.72 38.60
C THR A 301 10.37 -9.00 39.85
N LEU A 302 9.47 -8.35 40.59
CA LEU A 302 9.79 -7.74 41.89
C LEU A 302 10.25 -8.77 42.94
N GLU A 303 9.79 -10.02 42.84
CA GLU A 303 10.14 -11.08 43.79
C GLU A 303 11.63 -11.43 43.73
N ASP A 304 12.24 -11.34 42.55
CA ASP A 304 13.68 -11.54 42.34
C ASP A 304 14.52 -10.50 43.08
N PHE A 305 13.91 -9.37 43.44
CA PHE A 305 14.50 -8.31 44.25
C PHE A 305 13.88 -8.25 45.66
N ASN A 306 13.41 -9.36 46.20
CA ASN A 306 12.84 -9.44 47.56
C ASN A 306 11.78 -8.35 47.86
N ASP A 307 11.08 -7.88 46.83
CA ASP A 307 10.04 -6.86 46.93
C ASP A 307 8.69 -7.47 46.54
N LYS A 308 7.62 -6.78 46.90
CA LYS A 308 6.25 -7.21 46.67
C LYS A 308 5.47 -6.11 45.99
N SER A 309 4.70 -6.50 44.98
CA SER A 309 3.78 -5.59 44.31
C SER A 309 2.83 -4.95 45.33
N VAL A 310 2.75 -3.62 45.30
CA VAL A 310 1.83 -2.83 46.14
C VAL A 310 0.38 -3.07 45.73
N ASN A 311 0.17 -3.33 44.44
CA ASN A 311 -1.14 -3.58 43.85
C ASN A 311 -1.19 -5.01 43.28
N ALA A 312 -1.39 -5.99 44.17
CA ALA A 312 -1.47 -7.40 43.79
C ALA A 312 -2.38 -7.60 42.56
N GLY A 313 -1.77 -8.04 41.46
CA GLY A 313 -2.44 -8.33 40.18
C GLY A 313 -2.64 -7.15 39.23
N ARG A 314 -1.94 -6.02 39.41
CA ARG A 314 -1.88 -4.92 38.44
C ARG A 314 -0.48 -4.67 37.87
N ASN A 315 0.22 -5.75 37.52
CA ASN A 315 1.39 -5.61 36.67
C ASN A 315 0.94 -5.29 35.23
N TYR A 316 1.73 -4.47 34.55
CA TYR A 316 1.51 -4.08 33.17
C TYR A 316 2.50 -4.85 32.32
N ILE A 317 1.96 -5.67 31.42
CA ILE A 317 2.75 -6.53 30.55
C ILE A 317 2.28 -6.28 29.11
N ASN A 318 3.19 -5.84 28.25
CA ASN A 318 2.95 -5.74 26.81
C ASN A 318 4.00 -6.59 26.10
N GLU A 319 3.56 -7.64 25.42
CA GLU A 319 4.44 -8.53 24.69
C GLU A 319 4.00 -8.66 23.25
N ASN A 320 4.96 -8.44 22.35
CA ASN A 320 4.81 -8.70 20.93
C ASN A 320 5.85 -9.73 20.52
N LYS A 321 5.39 -10.81 19.90
CA LYS A 321 6.25 -11.89 19.44
C LYS A 321 6.00 -12.13 17.96
N GLY A 322 6.93 -11.65 17.15
CA GLY A 322 6.94 -11.86 15.72
C GLY A 322 7.88 -13.00 15.33
N THR A 323 7.90 -13.31 14.04
CA THR A 323 8.76 -14.32 13.43
C THR A 323 10.25 -13.98 13.59
N PHE A 324 10.61 -12.69 13.65
CA PHE A 324 11.99 -12.23 13.65
C PHE A 324 12.52 -11.77 15.01
N ALA A 325 11.64 -11.33 15.90
CA ALA A 325 12.01 -10.83 17.22
C ALA A 325 10.82 -10.86 18.18
N SER A 326 11.12 -10.80 19.46
CA SER A 326 10.15 -10.54 20.52
C SER A 326 10.54 -9.30 21.32
N GLN A 327 9.53 -8.59 21.80
CA GLN A 327 9.69 -7.51 22.77
C GLN A 327 8.67 -7.69 23.89
N LEU A 328 9.15 -7.54 25.12
CA LEU A 328 8.37 -7.51 26.34
C LEU A 328 8.63 -6.18 27.04
N TRP A 329 7.60 -5.39 27.24
CA TRP A 329 7.61 -4.30 28.19
C TRP A 329 6.90 -4.74 29.47
N PHE A 330 7.56 -4.53 30.61
CA PHE A 330 7.05 -4.88 31.93
C PHE A 330 7.11 -3.66 32.84
N TYR A 331 6.03 -3.43 33.58
CA TYR A 331 5.99 -2.46 34.65
C TYR A 331 5.23 -3.03 35.88
N ASP A 332 5.85 -2.92 37.05
CA ASP A 332 5.19 -3.21 38.34
C ASP A 332 5.68 -2.25 39.43
N GLU A 333 4.77 -1.90 40.34
CA GLU A 333 5.03 -0.99 41.44
C GLU A 333 5.21 -1.79 42.74
N GLY A 334 6.44 -1.80 43.25
CA GLY A 334 6.84 -2.46 44.48
C GLY A 334 6.92 -1.50 45.67
N SER A 335 7.16 -2.06 46.86
CA SER A 335 7.28 -1.28 48.10
C SER A 335 8.60 -0.48 48.13
N ASN A 336 9.60 -0.91 47.36
CA ASN A 336 10.93 -0.30 47.30
C ASN A 336 11.17 0.57 46.05
N GLY A 337 10.16 0.72 45.19
CA GLY A 337 10.23 1.47 43.94
C GLY A 337 9.43 0.78 42.84
N TYR A 338 9.57 1.25 41.60
CA TYR A 338 8.98 0.58 40.43
C TYR A 338 10.03 -0.19 39.64
N LEU A 339 9.64 -1.34 39.09
CA LEU A 339 10.41 -2.12 38.14
C LEU A 339 9.79 -1.88 36.75
N ASP A 340 10.49 -1.14 35.91
CA ASP A 340 10.11 -0.80 34.53
C ASP A 340 11.25 -1.20 33.60
N TYR A 341 10.99 -2.15 32.70
CA TYR A 341 11.99 -2.61 31.75
C TYR A 341 11.43 -2.95 30.38
N ASN A 342 12.29 -2.80 29.37
CA ASN A 342 12.08 -3.34 28.03
C ASN A 342 13.06 -4.48 27.80
N PHE A 343 12.54 -5.64 27.44
CA PHE A 343 13.31 -6.82 27.07
C PHE A 343 13.08 -7.15 25.60
N PHE A 344 14.15 -7.28 24.84
CA PHE A 344 14.14 -7.52 23.40
C PHE A 344 14.99 -8.74 23.06
N GLU A 345 14.48 -9.64 22.22
CA GLU A 345 15.19 -10.83 21.79
C GLU A 345 15.10 -10.99 20.26
N SER A 346 16.20 -11.40 19.64
CA SER A 346 16.24 -11.79 18.24
C SER A 346 17.41 -12.72 17.94
N ASN A 347 17.12 -13.80 17.21
CA ASN A 347 18.14 -14.73 16.72
C ASN A 347 18.97 -14.17 15.56
N TYR A 348 18.71 -12.93 15.12
CA TYR A 348 19.36 -12.31 13.98
C TYR A 348 20.22 -11.15 14.42
N LYS A 349 21.55 -11.32 14.35
CA LYS A 349 22.53 -10.31 14.75
C LYS A 349 22.29 -8.92 14.17
N TRP A 350 21.92 -8.82 12.89
CA TRP A 350 21.66 -7.52 12.25
C TRP A 350 20.43 -6.79 12.83
N ILE A 351 19.45 -7.53 13.37
CA ILE A 351 18.28 -6.98 14.06
C ILE A 351 18.72 -6.44 15.42
N MET A 352 19.53 -7.21 16.16
CA MET A 352 20.10 -6.78 17.44
C MET A 352 20.97 -5.53 17.29
N ASP A 353 21.86 -5.50 16.30
CA ASP A 353 22.72 -4.36 16.00
C ASP A 353 21.87 -3.11 15.69
N LYS A 354 20.79 -3.28 14.91
CA LYS A 354 19.90 -2.18 14.54
C LYS A 354 19.06 -1.68 15.72
N TYR A 355 18.51 -2.61 16.51
CA TYR A 355 17.80 -2.29 17.76
C TYR A 355 18.68 -1.45 18.67
N LEU A 356 19.92 -1.89 18.88
CA LEU A 356 20.88 -1.21 19.73
C LEU A 356 21.24 0.19 19.21
N GLU A 357 21.51 0.33 17.92
CA GLU A 357 21.77 1.63 17.29
C GLU A 357 20.62 2.62 17.51
N ASP A 358 19.39 2.19 17.20
CA ASP A 358 18.20 3.03 17.31
C ASP A 358 17.89 3.38 18.77
N ARG A 359 18.05 2.42 19.68
CA ARG A 359 17.80 2.61 21.12
C ARG A 359 18.82 3.54 21.76
N ILE A 360 20.12 3.37 21.48
CA ILE A 360 21.17 4.28 21.96
C ILE A 360 20.95 5.69 21.39
N LYS A 361 20.62 5.80 20.10
CA LYS A 361 20.33 7.10 19.47
C LYS A 361 19.18 7.80 20.17
N TRP A 362 18.09 7.10 20.45
CA TRP A 362 16.95 7.65 21.18
C TRP A 362 17.31 8.07 22.61
N ILE A 363 18.02 7.24 23.37
CA ILE A 363 18.48 7.59 24.73
C ILE A 363 19.36 8.84 24.73
N ASN A 364 20.28 8.97 23.77
CA ASN A 364 21.12 10.16 23.63
C ASN A 364 20.31 11.43 23.32
N THR A 365 19.09 11.33 22.76
CA THR A 365 18.22 12.51 22.60
C THR A 365 17.59 12.99 23.93
N LEU A 366 17.59 12.14 24.96
CA LEU A 366 17.02 12.46 26.27
C LEU A 366 18.02 13.15 27.19
N GLY A 367 19.33 13.05 26.95
CA GLY A 367 20.38 13.59 27.82
C GLY A 367 21.28 14.62 27.14
N ASN A 368 22.12 15.29 27.92
CA ASN A 368 23.22 16.12 27.39
C ASN A 368 24.51 15.31 27.21
N SER A 369 24.57 14.13 27.83
CA SER A 369 25.71 13.21 27.78
C SER A 369 25.42 11.99 26.89
N SER A 370 26.46 11.38 26.35
CA SER A 370 26.33 10.16 25.55
C SER A 370 26.32 8.91 26.42
N VAL A 371 25.60 7.88 26.00
CA VAL A 371 25.65 6.54 26.59
C VAL A 371 27.10 6.00 26.59
N GLU A 372 27.55 5.55 27.76
CA GLU A 372 28.85 4.90 27.96
C GLU A 372 28.74 3.39 27.79
N LYS A 373 29.70 2.81 27.06
CA LYS A 373 29.81 1.35 26.87
C LYS A 373 30.87 0.78 27.80
N VAL A 374 30.47 -0.16 28.65
CA VAL A 374 31.33 -0.87 29.60
C VAL A 374 31.24 -2.37 29.30
N ASN A 375 32.38 -3.02 29.07
CA ASN A 375 32.38 -4.48 28.98
C ASN A 375 32.09 -5.04 30.37
N TYR A 376 30.96 -5.74 30.53
CA TYR A 376 30.55 -6.30 31.80
C TYR A 376 31.18 -7.69 31.99
N ASN A 377 31.15 -8.53 30.96
CA ASN A 377 31.94 -9.76 30.86
C ASN A 377 32.23 -10.12 29.38
N GLU A 378 32.73 -11.33 29.10
CA GLU A 378 33.07 -11.77 27.73
C GLU A 378 31.86 -11.84 26.78
N ALA A 379 30.65 -12.08 27.30
CA ALA A 379 29.45 -12.31 26.50
C ALA A 379 28.41 -11.17 26.58
N VAL A 380 28.50 -10.30 27.61
CA VAL A 380 27.53 -9.24 27.90
C VAL A 380 28.21 -7.89 28.01
N THR A 381 27.64 -6.92 27.31
CA THR A 381 28.03 -5.51 27.39
C THR A 381 27.00 -4.74 28.21
N LEU A 382 27.48 -3.86 29.10
CA LEU A 382 26.65 -2.90 29.83
C LEU A 382 26.75 -1.51 29.18
N TYR A 383 25.60 -0.92 28.90
CA TYR A 383 25.46 0.46 28.44
C TYR A 383 24.84 1.28 29.56
N THR A 384 25.41 2.44 29.88
CA THR A 384 24.90 3.29 30.98
C THR A 384 24.81 4.76 30.59
N LEU A 385 23.84 5.46 31.18
CA LEU A 385 23.77 6.92 31.14
C LEU A 385 23.33 7.42 32.52
N GLN A 386 24.30 7.90 33.30
CA GLN A 386 24.10 8.26 34.71
C GLN A 386 23.08 9.38 34.89
N GLU A 387 23.09 10.40 34.01
CA GLU A 387 22.15 11.55 34.05
C GLU A 387 20.68 11.12 34.06
N ARG A 388 20.37 9.95 33.46
CA ARG A 388 19.01 9.42 33.30
C ARG A 388 18.74 8.14 34.10
N ASN A 389 19.68 7.71 34.95
CA ASN A 389 19.63 6.39 35.60
C ASN A 389 19.27 5.27 34.59
N PHE A 390 19.88 5.33 33.41
CA PHE A 390 19.65 4.36 32.35
C PHE A 390 20.73 3.28 32.39
N TYR A 391 20.28 2.04 32.27
CA TYR A 391 21.13 0.85 32.21
C TYR A 391 20.57 -0.10 31.17
N MET A 392 21.45 -0.70 30.37
CA MET A 392 21.08 -1.72 29.40
C MET A 392 22.15 -2.80 29.33
N LEU A 393 21.75 -4.05 29.53
CA LEU A 393 22.60 -5.21 29.31
C LEU A 393 22.28 -5.81 27.94
N VAL A 394 23.33 -6.13 27.18
CA VAL A 394 23.22 -6.62 25.80
C VAL A 394 24.14 -7.83 25.60
N SER A 395 23.56 -8.91 25.06
CA SER A 395 24.24 -10.11 24.58
C SER A 395 24.10 -10.25 23.07
N GLU A 396 24.47 -11.39 22.49
CA GLU A 396 24.38 -11.63 21.04
C GLU A 396 22.93 -11.63 20.52
N ASP A 397 21.98 -12.14 21.30
CA ASP A 397 20.59 -12.39 20.90
C ASP A 397 19.55 -11.68 21.79
N LYS A 398 19.98 -11.05 22.89
CA LYS A 398 19.06 -10.43 23.87
C LYS A 398 19.57 -9.10 24.40
N ALA A 399 18.65 -8.18 24.65
CA ALA A 399 18.90 -6.92 25.33
C ALA A 399 17.81 -6.63 26.37
N ILE A 400 18.19 -6.14 27.54
CA ILE A 400 17.27 -5.62 28.56
C ILE A 400 17.68 -4.21 28.95
N ASP A 401 16.73 -3.28 29.00
CA ASP A 401 16.99 -1.90 29.39
C ASP A 401 15.98 -1.34 30.39
N PHE A 402 16.50 -0.45 31.24
CA PHE A 402 15.82 0.22 32.34
C PHE A 402 16.04 1.72 32.21
N ILE A 403 14.98 2.50 32.35
CA ILE A 403 15.02 3.97 32.27
C ILE A 403 14.48 4.56 33.56
N ASN A 404 15.13 5.62 34.05
CA ASN A 404 14.76 6.28 35.30
C ASN A 404 14.74 5.30 36.49
N LEU A 405 15.63 4.31 36.53
CA LEU A 405 15.66 3.32 37.61
C LEU A 405 15.64 4.03 38.98
N ASN A 406 14.50 3.89 39.67
CA ASN A 406 14.24 4.51 40.97
C ASN A 406 13.86 3.42 41.96
N TYR A 407 14.83 2.56 42.20
CA TYR A 407 14.70 1.38 43.02
C TYR A 407 15.74 1.47 44.15
N ARG A 408 15.36 1.19 45.40
CA ARG A 408 16.22 1.39 46.58
C ARG A 408 17.45 0.46 46.70
N TYR A 409 17.76 -0.28 45.65
CA TYR A 409 18.90 -1.20 45.61
C TYR A 409 20.21 -0.48 45.33
N ASP A 410 21.31 -1.10 45.77
CA ASP A 410 22.62 -0.77 45.22
C ASP A 410 22.66 -1.08 43.72
N LYS A 411 23.29 -0.21 42.94
CA LYS A 411 23.30 -0.31 41.48
C LYS A 411 24.03 -1.55 40.99
N GLU A 412 25.15 -1.91 41.61
CA GLU A 412 25.91 -3.10 41.21
C GLU A 412 25.14 -4.36 41.57
N GLU A 413 24.53 -4.40 42.75
CA GLU A 413 23.67 -5.51 43.18
C GLU A 413 22.47 -5.71 42.22
N PHE A 414 21.82 -4.62 41.84
CA PHE A 414 20.72 -4.67 40.87
C PHE A 414 21.16 -5.22 39.52
N ILE A 415 22.25 -4.70 38.95
CA ILE A 415 22.75 -5.13 37.64
C ILE A 415 23.23 -6.59 37.67
N ASN A 416 23.88 -7.02 38.76
CA ASN A 416 24.30 -8.42 38.93
C ASN A 416 23.08 -9.35 38.98
N LYS A 417 22.03 -8.97 39.71
CA LYS A 417 20.80 -9.78 39.79
C LYS A 417 20.10 -9.90 38.45
N VAL A 418 20.01 -8.80 37.68
CA VAL A 418 19.48 -8.83 36.30
C VAL A 418 20.32 -9.74 35.41
N TYR A 419 21.65 -9.67 35.51
CA TYR A 419 22.54 -10.53 34.74
C TYR A 419 22.31 -12.01 35.04
N GLU A 420 22.19 -12.37 36.33
CA GLU A 420 21.92 -13.74 36.78
C GLU A 420 20.59 -14.27 36.24
N GLU A 421 19.50 -13.51 36.38
CA GLU A 421 18.16 -13.99 35.99
C GLU A 421 17.96 -14.03 34.46
N ILE A 422 18.49 -13.06 33.71
CA ILE A 422 18.23 -12.92 32.27
C ILE A 422 19.25 -13.65 31.40
N PHE A 423 20.53 -13.63 31.79
CA PHE A 423 21.64 -14.09 30.93
C PHE A 423 22.31 -15.36 31.44
N LEU A 424 22.16 -15.72 32.71
CA LEU A 424 22.58 -17.01 33.27
C LEU A 424 21.39 -17.95 33.55
N GLY A 425 20.18 -17.40 33.70
CA GLY A 425 18.98 -18.08 34.18
C GLY A 425 18.16 -18.82 33.11
N LYS A 426 17.68 -20.00 33.52
CA LYS A 426 16.73 -20.97 32.91
C LYS A 426 16.95 -21.34 31.44
N SER A 427 17.91 -22.25 31.21
CA SER A 427 17.93 -23.18 30.06
C SER A 427 16.84 -24.24 30.15
#